data_AF-X0XH47-F1
#
_entry.id   AF-X0XH47-F1
#
_cell.length_a   1.000
_cell.length_b   1.000
_cell.length_c   1.000
_cell.angle_alpha   90.00
_cell.angle_beta   90.00
_cell.angle_gamma   90.00
#
_symmetry.space_group_name_H-M   'P 1'
#
loop_
_entity.id
_entity.type
_entity.pdbx_description
1 polymer ?
#
loop_
_entity_poly.entity_id
_entity_poly.type
_entity_poly.pdbx_seq_one_letter_code
_entity_poly.pdbx_strand_id
1 'polypeptide(L)' 'DNTSFLKESISPLQALVMYTQCPAYACFEEAIKGSIVPGKLADLVVLRGDPTEVVPGDIKDLEVEMTIVGGQIVWRKDV' A
#
# COMPACT_ATOMS: atom_id res chain seq x y z
N ASP A 1 18.52 -17.66 -14.36
CA ASP A 1 18.78 -16.25 -14.03
C ASP A 1 17.43 -15.53 -14.05
N ASN A 2 17.04 -14.84 -12.98
CA ASN A 2 15.69 -14.23 -12.89
C ASN A 2 15.54 -12.93 -13.70
N THR A 3 16.41 -12.73 -14.68
CA THR A 3 16.63 -11.48 -15.42
C THR A 3 15.66 -11.27 -16.59
N SER A 4 14.81 -12.25 -16.94
CA SER A 4 13.92 -12.17 -18.10
C SER A 4 12.53 -11.53 -17.86
N PHE A 5 12.22 -11.07 -16.64
CA PHE A 5 10.92 -10.46 -16.28
C PHE A 5 10.94 -8.91 -16.20
N LEU A 6 12.09 -8.28 -16.46
CA LEU A 6 12.37 -6.91 -16.01
C LEU A 6 11.84 -5.77 -16.90
N LYS A 7 11.40 -6.04 -18.14
CA LYS A 7 11.10 -4.93 -19.08
C LYS A 7 9.81 -4.18 -18.75
N GLU A 8 8.80 -4.88 -18.24
CA GLU A 8 7.48 -4.32 -17.93
C GLU A 8 7.19 -4.34 -16.42
N SER A 9 8.24 -4.44 -15.59
CA SER A 9 8.13 -4.42 -14.12
C SER A 9 8.34 -3.01 -13.57
N ILE A 10 7.66 -2.69 -12.48
CA ILE A 10 7.85 -1.45 -11.71
C ILE A 10 8.47 -1.76 -10.35
N SER A 11 9.08 -0.76 -9.71
CA SER A 11 9.59 -0.91 -8.35
C SER A 11 8.44 -1.04 -7.32
N PRO A 12 8.66 -1.68 -6.16
CA PRO A 12 7.64 -1.74 -5.10
C PRO A 12 7.16 -0.35 -4.65
N LEU A 13 8.06 0.64 -4.61
CA LEU A 13 7.69 2.02 -4.29
C LEU A 13 6.77 2.64 -5.36
N GLN A 14 7.04 2.41 -6.63
CA GLN A 14 6.15 2.84 -7.72
C GLN A 14 4.79 2.15 -7.60
N ALA A 15 4.77 0.85 -7.29
CA ALA A 15 3.53 0.11 -7.04
C ALA A 15 2.73 0.70 -5.88
N LEU A 16 3.37 1.03 -4.75
CA LEU A 16 2.70 1.69 -3.61
C LEU A 16 2.00 3.00 -4.02
N VAL A 17 2.69 3.85 -4.78
CA VAL A 17 2.10 5.10 -5.33
C VAL A 17 0.92 4.78 -6.26
N MET A 18 1.07 3.78 -7.13
CA MET A 18 0.02 3.35 -8.06
C MET A 18 -1.22 2.76 -7.36
N TYR A 19 -1.06 2.16 -6.17
CA TYR A 19 -2.16 1.61 -5.39
C TYR A 19 -2.77 2.61 -4.39
N THR A 20 -2.17 3.79 -4.21
CA THR A 20 -2.64 4.77 -3.20
C THR A 20 -2.96 6.14 -3.81
N GLN A 21 -1.96 6.83 -4.34
CA GLN A 21 -2.08 8.19 -4.84
C GLN A 21 -2.73 8.25 -6.23
N CYS A 22 -2.34 7.37 -7.14
CA CYS A 22 -2.87 7.34 -8.50
C CYS A 22 -4.40 7.16 -8.55
N PRO A 23 -5.01 6.16 -7.85
CA PRO A 23 -6.46 6.02 -7.85
C PRO A 23 -7.16 7.17 -7.12
N ALA A 24 -6.57 7.70 -6.04
CA ALA A 24 -7.13 8.88 -5.38
C ALA A 24 -7.22 10.07 -6.34
N TYR A 25 -6.16 10.34 -7.12
CA TYR A 25 -6.17 11.37 -8.15
C TYR A 25 -7.17 11.07 -9.28
N ALA A 26 -7.19 9.83 -9.78
CA ALA A 26 -8.10 9.43 -10.85
C ALA A 26 -9.58 9.56 -10.47
N CYS A 27 -9.89 9.46 -9.16
CA CYS A 27 -11.23 9.62 -8.61
C CYS A 27 -11.53 11.05 -8.12
N PHE A 28 -10.60 12.02 -8.27
CA PHE A 28 -10.71 13.38 -7.70
C PHE A 28 -10.81 13.41 -6.17
N GLU A 29 -10.22 12.43 -5.51
CA GLU A 29 -10.22 12.22 -4.06
C GLU A 29 -8.84 12.46 -3.44
N GLU A 30 -7.87 12.99 -4.20
CA GLU A 30 -6.51 13.27 -3.72
C GLU A 30 -6.47 14.31 -2.59
N ALA A 31 -7.51 15.14 -2.45
CA ALA A 31 -7.65 16.05 -1.32
C ALA A 31 -8.10 15.35 -0.02
N ILE A 32 -8.74 14.17 -0.13
CA ILE A 32 -9.35 13.48 1.01
C ILE A 32 -8.65 12.17 1.39
N LYS A 33 -7.98 11.47 0.45
CA LYS A 33 -7.27 10.20 0.72
C LYS A 33 -6.05 9.99 -0.18
N GLY A 34 -5.47 8.78 -0.13
CA GLY A 34 -4.33 8.36 -0.96
C GLY A 34 -2.95 8.74 -0.43
N SER A 35 -2.85 9.48 0.68
CA SER A 35 -1.60 9.73 1.40
C SER A 35 -1.84 9.94 2.89
N ILE A 36 -0.82 9.70 3.70
CA ILE A 36 -0.90 9.87 5.16
C ILE A 36 -0.40 11.28 5.50
N VAL A 37 -1.33 12.24 5.58
CA VAL A 37 -1.06 13.63 6.00
C VAL A 37 -2.25 14.17 6.82
N PRO A 38 -2.04 15.14 7.73
CA PRO A 38 -3.13 15.75 8.48
C PRO A 38 -4.22 16.33 7.57
N GLY A 39 -5.48 16.15 7.95
CA GLY A 39 -6.66 16.63 7.21
C GLY A 39 -7.27 15.62 6.23
N LYS A 40 -6.58 14.51 5.94
CA LYS A 40 -7.13 13.40 5.15
C LYS A 40 -7.81 12.34 6.00
N LEU A 41 -8.61 11.48 5.36
CA LEU A 41 -9.15 10.27 5.97
C LEU A 41 -8.01 9.38 6.44
N ALA A 42 -8.19 8.78 7.62
CA ALA A 42 -7.32 7.72 8.11
C ALA A 42 -7.69 6.38 7.44
N ASP A 43 -7.45 6.32 6.12
CA ASP A 43 -7.56 5.13 5.27
C ASP A 43 -6.15 4.55 5.09
N LEU A 44 -5.78 3.57 5.91
CA LEU A 44 -4.44 2.99 5.90
C LEU A 44 -4.41 1.53 6.34
N VAL A 45 -3.33 0.85 5.98
CA VAL A 45 -3.03 -0.53 6.35
C VAL A 45 -1.70 -0.56 7.09
N VAL A 46 -1.61 -1.35 8.14
CA VAL A 46 -0.36 -1.67 8.85
C VAL A 46 0.09 -3.05 8.40
N LEU A 47 1.31 -3.15 7.88
CA LEU A 47 1.90 -4.41 7.42
C LEU A 47 2.98 -4.89 8.41
N ARG A 48 3.12 -6.21 8.57
CA ARG A 48 4.26 -6.83 9.24
C ARG A 48 5.45 -6.90 8.29
N GLY A 49 6.10 -5.77 8.09
CA GLY A 49 7.30 -5.62 7.24
C GLY A 49 7.16 -4.49 6.22
N ASP A 50 8.26 -4.20 5.54
CA ASP A 50 8.32 -3.17 4.50
C ASP A 50 8.30 -3.83 3.10
N PRO A 51 7.25 -3.62 2.29
CA PRO A 51 7.16 -4.19 0.93
C PRO A 51 8.24 -3.65 -0.02
N THR A 52 8.95 -2.59 0.34
CA THR A 52 10.06 -2.02 -0.44
C THR A 52 11.42 -2.63 -0.10
N GLU A 53 11.53 -3.37 0.99
CA GLU A 53 12.79 -3.99 1.45
C GLU A 53 12.83 -5.51 1.24
N VAL A 54 11.71 -6.15 0.88
CA VAL A 54 11.64 -7.59 0.60
C VAL A 54 11.81 -7.90 -0.89
N VAL A 55 12.13 -9.16 -1.22
CA VAL A 55 12.14 -9.62 -2.62
C VAL A 55 10.71 -9.49 -3.17
N PRO A 56 10.50 -8.96 -4.40
CA PRO A 56 9.15 -8.72 -4.91
C PRO A 56 8.20 -9.94 -4.89
N GLY A 57 8.75 -11.15 -5.02
CA GLY A 57 7.98 -12.40 -4.94
C GLY A 57 7.40 -12.69 -3.55
N ASP A 58 7.99 -12.12 -2.50
CA ASP A 58 7.65 -12.37 -1.09
C ASP A 58 6.68 -11.30 -0.53
N ILE A 59 6.42 -10.22 -1.29
CA ILE A 59 5.48 -9.16 -0.88
C ILE A 59 4.10 -9.73 -0.52
N LYS A 60 3.65 -10.75 -1.26
CA LYS A 60 2.36 -11.42 -1.04
C LYS A 60 2.26 -12.14 0.31
N ASP A 61 3.41 -12.45 0.92
CA ASP A 61 3.51 -13.20 2.17
C ASP A 61 3.61 -12.23 3.38
N LEU A 62 3.69 -10.92 3.13
CA LEU A 62 3.60 -9.91 4.19
C LEU A 62 2.20 -9.95 4.81
N GLU A 63 2.17 -10.12 6.13
CA GLU A 63 0.93 -10.14 6.87
C GLU A 63 0.40 -8.73 7.07
N VAL A 64 -0.91 -8.55 6.90
CA VAL A 64 -1.59 -7.36 7.38
C VAL A 64 -1.72 -7.50 8.90
N GLU A 65 -1.43 -6.45 9.66
CA GLU A 65 -1.62 -6.40 11.13
C GLU A 65 -2.91 -5.65 11.50
N MET A 66 -3.27 -4.65 10.70
CA MET A 66 -4.45 -3.83 10.92
C MET A 66 -4.89 -3.14 9.62
N THR A 67 -6.21 -3.02 9.45
CA THR A 67 -6.82 -2.19 8.39
C THR A 67 -7.69 -1.14 9.06
N ILE A 68 -7.48 0.13 8.69
CA ILE A 68 -8.21 1.28 9.19
C ILE A 68 -8.89 1.97 8.02
N VAL A 69 -10.19 2.23 8.14
CA VAL A 69 -10.99 2.95 7.14
C VAL A 69 -11.73 4.08 7.83
N GLY A 70 -11.54 5.31 7.36
CA GLY A 70 -12.14 6.52 7.94
C GLY A 70 -11.79 6.70 9.42
N GLY A 71 -10.64 6.20 9.87
CA GLY A 71 -10.24 6.22 11.29
C GLY A 71 -10.86 5.13 12.17
N GLN A 72 -11.63 4.20 11.58
CA GLN A 72 -12.16 3.03 12.29
C GLN A 72 -11.35 1.79 11.96
N ILE A 73 -10.97 1.02 12.98
CA ILE A 73 -10.32 -0.28 12.79
C ILE A 73 -11.39 -1.26 12.30
N VAL A 74 -11.31 -1.67 11.03
CA VAL A 74 -12.26 -2.61 10.41
C VAL A 74 -11.73 -4.04 10.39
N TRP A 75 -10.42 -4.19 10.56
CA TRP A 75 -9.76 -5.49 10.66
C TRP A 75 -8.52 -5.36 11.54
N ARG A 76 -8.26 -6.38 12.34
CA ARG A 76 -7.06 -6.50 13.16
C ARG A 76 -6.70 -7.98 13.26
N LYS A 77 -5.41 -8.30 13.14
CA LYS A 77 -4.93 -9.66 13.39
C LYS A 77 -5.14 -9.99 14.87
N ASP A 78 -5.82 -11.10 15.16
CA ASP A 78 -5.89 -11.64 16.51
C ASP A 78 -4.50 -12.15 16.92
N VAL A 79 -4.11 -11.88 18.18
CA VAL A 79 -2.80 -12.26 18.74
C VAL A 79 -2.82 -13.70 19.20
#